data_AF-A3J9X3-F1
#
_entry.id   AF-A3J9X3-F1
#
_cell.length_a   1.000
_cell.length_b   1.000
_cell.length_c   1.000
_cell.angle_alpha   90.00
_cell.angle_beta   90.00
_cell.angle_gamma   90.00
#
_symmetry.space_group_name_H-M   'P 1'
#
loop_
_entity.id
_entity.type
_entity.pdbx_description
1 polymer ?
#
loop_
_entity_poly.entity_id
_entity_poly.type
_entity_poly.pdbx_seq_one_letter_code
_entity_poly.pdbx_strand_id
1 'polypeptide(L)' 'METLLIILAVLFVALIVILPLVEKYAPKGESRDYGNLTRFIFPLMAVLILAQMIRHFFF' A
#
# COMPACT_ATOMS: atom_id res chain seq x y z
N MET A 1 -15.43 -20.87 -9.90
CA MET A 1 -14.07 -21.46 -9.85
C MET A 1 -13.17 -20.90 -10.94
N GLU A 2 -13.64 -20.84 -12.19
CA GLU A 2 -12.90 -20.29 -13.33
C GLU A 2 -12.39 -18.86 -13.10
N THR A 3 -13.26 -17.92 -12.68
CA THR A 3 -12.88 -16.52 -12.41
C THR A 3 -11.78 -16.41 -11.35
N LEU A 4 -11.82 -17.27 -10.32
CA LEU A 4 -10.84 -17.27 -9.24
C LEU A 4 -9.46 -17.72 -9.75
N LEU A 5 -9.43 -18.73 -10.63
CA LEU A 5 -8.20 -19.19 -11.28
C LEU A 5 -7.61 -18.14 -12.23
N ILE A 6 -8.46 -17.41 -12.96
CA ILE A 6 -8.03 -16.31 -13.83
C ILE A 6 -7.40 -15.19 -13.01
N ILE A 7 -8.05 -14.78 -11.92
CA ILE A 7 -7.51 -13.75 -11.01
C ILE A 7 -6.16 -14.18 -10.46
N LEU A 8 -6.03 -15.43 -10.01
CA LEU A 8 -4.78 -15.97 -9.50
C LEU A 8 -3.67 -15.98 -10.56
N ALA A 9 -3.98 -16.40 -11.78
CA ALA A 9 -3.02 -16.40 -12.89
C ALA A 9 -2.55 -14.99 -13.25
N VAL A 10 -3.48 -14.03 -13.33
CA VAL A 10 -3.15 -12.63 -13.61
C VAL A 10 -2.30 -12.02 -12.49
N LEU A 11 -2.64 -12.28 -11.23
CA LEU A 11 -1.86 -11.82 -10.08
C LEU A 11 -0.44 -12.43 -10.08
N PHE A 12 -0.32 -13.71 -10.44
CA PHE A 12 0.97 -14.38 -10.52
C PHE A 12 1.87 -13.78 -11.61
N VAL A 13 1.30 -13.53 -12.80
CA VAL A 13 2.01 -12.84 -13.90
C VAL A 13 2.36 -11.41 -13.50
N ALA A 14 1.46 -10.70 -12.82
CA ALA A 14 1.71 -9.35 -12.34
C ALA A 14 2.90 -9.32 -11.38
N LEU A 15 3.03 -10.29 -10.46
CA LEU A 15 4.20 -10.38 -9.58
C LEU A 15 5.50 -10.60 -10.37
N ILE A 16 5.48 -11.49 -11.37
CA ILE A 16 6.66 -11.77 -12.22
C ILE A 16 7.10 -10.53 -13.01
N VAL A 17 6.16 -9.67 -13.43
CA VAL A 17 6.48 -8.46 -14.19
C VAL A 17 6.86 -7.29 -13.27
N ILE A 18 6.10 -7.07 -12.20
CA ILE A 18 6.28 -5.95 -11.28
C ILE A 18 7.55 -6.10 -10.47
N LEU A 19 7.88 -7.31 -9.99
CA LEU A 19 9.06 -7.56 -9.16
C LEU A 19 10.38 -7.10 -9.84
N PRO A 20 10.73 -7.55 -11.07
CA PRO A 20 11.95 -7.10 -11.73
C PRO A 20 11.88 -5.62 -12.15
N LEU A 21 10.68 -5.08 -12.40
CA LEU A 21 10.51 -3.66 -12.68
C LEU A 21 10.88 -2.84 -11.44
N VAL A 22 10.36 -3.23 -10.28
CA VAL A 22 10.68 -2.61 -9.00
C VAL A 22 12.17 -2.77 -8.70
N GLU A 23 12.78 -3.94 -8.88
CA GLU A 23 14.22 -4.11 -8.68
C GLU A 23 15.09 -3.29 -9.64
N LYS A 24 14.66 -3.13 -10.89
CA LYS A 24 15.38 -2.37 -11.93
C LYS A 24 15.29 -0.86 -11.72
N TYR A 25 14.11 -0.36 -11.33
CA TYR A 25 13.85 1.07 -11.20
C TYR A 25 13.87 1.55 -9.74
N ALA A 26 13.98 0.65 -8.76
CA ALA A 26 14.17 1.06 -7.37
C ALA A 26 15.54 1.75 -7.24
N PRO A 27 15.58 2.93 -6.61
CA PRO A 27 16.84 3.61 -6.32
C PRO A 27 17.71 2.70 -5.43
N LYS A 28 18.85 2.25 -5.98
CA LYS A 28 19.74 1.23 -5.38
C LYS A 28 20.59 1.73 -4.20
N GLY A 29 20.48 3.00 -3.82
CA GLY A 29 21.40 3.61 -2.85
C GLY A 29 20.89 4.86 -2.17
N GLU A 30 19.61 5.18 -2.28
CA GLU A 30 19.05 6.26 -1.48
C GLU A 30 18.64 5.65 -0.14
N SER A 31 19.27 6.08 0.95
CA SER A 31 18.73 5.87 2.29
C SER A 31 17.37 6.55 2.29
N ARG A 32 16.32 5.80 1.91
CA ARG A 32 14.95 6.30 1.89
C ARG A 32 14.69 6.73 3.31
N ASP A 33 14.72 8.04 3.54
CA ASP A 33 14.46 8.64 4.84
C ASP A 33 12.96 8.54 5.10
N TYR A 34 12.54 7.33 5.43
CA TYR A 34 11.19 7.03 5.87
C TYR A 34 10.92 7.65 7.25
N GLY A 35 11.91 8.21 7.94
CA GLY A 35 11.73 8.89 9.22
C GLY A 35 10.75 10.05 9.09
N ASN A 36 10.86 10.84 8.02
CA ASN A 36 9.94 11.94 7.75
C ASN A 36 8.52 11.47 7.43
N LEU A 37 8.37 10.38 6.68
CA LEU A 37 7.05 9.84 6.32
C LEU A 37 6.37 9.15 7.51
N THR A 38 7.14 8.40 8.30
CA THR A 38 6.66 7.64 9.48
C THR A 38 6.14 8.59 10.56
N ARG A 39 6.73 9.79 10.69
CA ARG A 39 6.26 10.81 11.64
C ARG A 39 4.81 11.23 11.42
N PHE A 40 4.31 11.19 10.19
CA PHE A 40 2.93 11.56 9.87
C PHE A 40 1.93 10.41 10.02
N ILE A 41 2.39 9.17 10.17
CA ILE A 41 1.50 8.01 10.32
C ILE A 41 0.62 8.17 11.56
N PHE A 42 1.20 8.47 12.71
CA PHE A 42 0.44 8.65 13.96
C PHE A 42 -0.62 9.75 13.91
N PRO A 43 -0.30 11.00 13.50
CA PRO A 43 -1.33 12.05 13.43
C PRO A 43 -2.40 11.73 12.37
N LEU A 44 -2.02 11.19 11.21
CA LEU A 44 -3.00 10.79 10.18
C LEU A 44 -3.92 9.67 10.67
N MET A 45 -3.39 8.68 11.40
CA MET A 45 -4.22 7.65 12.04
C MET A 45 -5.19 8.24 13.05
N ALA A 46 -4.75 9.17 13.89
CA ALA A 46 -5.65 9.83 14.85
C ALA A 46 -6.79 10.57 14.13
N VAL A 47 -6.48 11.29 13.04
CA VAL A 47 -7.51 11.96 12.22
C VAL A 47 -8.49 10.96 11.62
N LEU A 48 -8.00 9.84 11.08
CA LEU A 48 -8.86 8.81 10.50
C LEU A 48 -9.78 8.15 11.54
N ILE A 49 -9.26 7.89 12.74
CA ILE A 49 -10.06 7.34 13.85
C ILE A 49 -11.16 8.32 14.23
N LEU A 50 -10.84 9.61 14.39
CA LEU A 50 -11.84 10.63 14.70
C LEU A 50 -12.89 10.77 13.58
N ALA A 51 -12.45 10.78 12.32
CA ALA A 51 -13.35 10.83 11.17
C ALA A 51 -14.31 9.62 11.15
N GLN A 52 -13.80 8.43 11.46
CA GLN A 52 -14.64 7.23 11.55
C GLN A 52 -15.61 7.27 12.73
N MET A 53 -15.19 7.81 13.89
CA MET A 53 -16.11 8.00 15.01
C MET A 53 -17.23 8.98 14.66
N ILE A 54 -16.89 10.12 14.04
CA ILE A 54 -17.89 11.09 13.58
C ILE A 54 -18.85 10.42 12.60
N ARG A 55 -18.32 9.66 11.62
CA ARG A 55 -19.15 8.92 10.69
C ARG A 55 -20.07 7.92 11.42
N HIS A 56 -19.56 7.15 12.36
CA HIS A 56 -20.36 6.11 13.03
C HIS A 56 -21.45 6.68 13.96
N PHE A 57 -21.21 7.82 14.61
CA PHE A 57 -22.16 8.41 15.56
C PHE A 57 -23.10 9.45 14.93
N PHE A 58 -22.75 10.06 13.80
CA PHE A 58 -23.52 11.15 13.19
C PHE A 58 -24.07 10.85 11.79
N PHE A 59 -23.67 9.75 11.13
CA PHE A 59 -24.16 9.33 9.81
C PHE A 59 -24.63 7.87 9.83
#